data_AF-A0A939W3D1-F1
#
_entry.id   AF-A0A939W3D1-F1
#
_cell.length_a   1.000
_cell.length_b   1.000
_cell.length_c   1.000
_cell.angle_alpha   90.00
_cell.angle_beta   90.00
_cell.angle_gamma   90.00
#
_symmetry.space_group_name_H-M   'P 1'
#
loop_
_entity.id
_entity.type
_entity.pdbx_description
1 polymer ?
#
loop_
_entity_poly.entity_id
_entity_poly.type
_entity_poly.pdbx_seq_one_letter_code
_entity_poly.pdbx_strand_id
1 'polypeptide(L)'
;MQVPRDTLALPAMAQSTANTSQARSRPMELKDAILQRRSVRSYTDAPISSETIEALVELAVKAPTGSGLQPWGFALLQDKAEI
;
A
#
# COMPACT_ATOMS: atom_id res chain seq x y z
N MET A 1 57.15 -5.15 -24.99
CA MET A 1 57.66 -5.67 -23.71
C MET A 1 56.45 -5.86 -22.80
N GLN A 2 56.01 -7.10 -22.64
CA GLN A 2 54.75 -7.49 -21.99
C GLN A 2 54.91 -7.44 -20.46
N VAL A 3 54.09 -6.65 -19.77
CA VAL A 3 54.01 -6.67 -18.30
C VAL A 3 52.95 -7.69 -17.83
N PRO A 4 53.20 -8.42 -16.73
CA PRO A 4 52.54 -9.68 -16.40
C PRO A 4 51.13 -9.56 -15.80
N ARG A 5 50.33 -10.60 -16.05
CA ARG A 5 49.02 -10.87 -15.43
C ARG A 5 49.23 -11.34 -13.99
N ASP A 6 49.24 -10.41 -13.04
CA ASP A 6 48.99 -10.73 -11.63
C ASP A 6 48.37 -9.50 -10.96
N THR A 7 47.05 -9.51 -10.81
CA THR A 7 46.35 -8.57 -9.93
C THR A 7 45.27 -9.33 -9.18
N LEU A 8 45.70 -9.84 -8.02
CA LEU A 8 45.00 -9.89 -6.74
C LEU A 8 43.55 -10.41 -6.76
N ALA A 9 43.40 -11.67 -6.38
CA ALA A 9 42.16 -12.18 -5.80
C ALA A 9 41.78 -11.33 -4.57
N LEU A 10 40.64 -10.66 -4.63
CA LEU A 10 40.01 -10.08 -3.44
C LEU A 10 39.17 -11.14 -2.72
N PRO A 11 39.17 -11.17 -1.37
CA PRO A 11 38.38 -12.13 -0.60
C PRO A 11 36.88 -11.85 -0.78
N ALA A 12 36.11 -12.94 -0.91
CA ALA A 12 34.67 -12.93 -0.86
C ALA A 12 34.21 -12.32 0.48
N MET A 13 33.65 -11.11 0.42
CA MET A 13 32.95 -10.51 1.55
C MET A 13 31.59 -11.20 1.69
N ALA A 14 31.45 -11.97 2.75
CA ALA A 14 30.21 -12.58 3.19
C ALA A 14 29.09 -11.53 3.23
N GLN A 15 28.09 -11.68 2.36
CA GLN A 15 26.87 -10.90 2.46
C GLN A 15 26.03 -11.47 3.60
N SER A 16 26.16 -10.81 4.75
CA SER A 16 25.23 -10.70 5.87
C SER A 16 24.06 -11.68 5.86
N THR A 17 24.21 -12.74 6.64
CA THR A 17 23.10 -13.53 7.17
C THR A 17 22.36 -12.71 8.23
N ALA A 18 21.33 -11.96 7.81
CA ALA A 18 20.20 -11.58 8.66
C ALA A 18 19.20 -10.74 7.85
N ASN A 19 18.31 -11.37 7.09
CA ASN A 19 17.04 -10.72 6.79
C ASN A 19 15.97 -11.32 7.70
N THR A 20 15.93 -10.75 8.90
CA THR A 20 14.93 -10.94 9.93
C THR A 20 13.52 -10.91 9.33
N SER A 21 12.78 -11.98 9.58
CA SER A 21 11.31 -12.11 9.60
C SER A 21 10.53 -10.92 8.99
N GLN A 22 10.34 -10.95 7.67
CA GLN A 22 9.24 -10.22 7.07
C GLN A 22 7.97 -11.04 7.21
N ALA A 23 7.30 -10.89 8.36
CA ALA A 23 5.85 -11.00 8.42
C ALA A 23 5.22 -9.77 7.72
N ARG A 24 5.61 -9.52 6.47
CA ARG A 24 4.86 -8.65 5.58
C ARG A 24 3.63 -9.45 5.21
N SER A 25 2.48 -9.11 5.80
CA SER A 25 1.18 -9.56 5.30
C SER A 25 1.21 -9.39 3.79
N ARG A 26 1.20 -10.50 3.05
CA ARG A 26 1.21 -10.42 1.59
C ARG A 26 -0.06 -9.68 1.19
N PRO A 27 0.04 -8.64 0.34
CA PRO A 27 -1.15 -8.01 -0.18
C PRO A 27 -2.01 -9.08 -0.87
N MET A 28 -3.32 -9.04 -0.61
CA MET A 28 -4.26 -9.90 -1.31
C MET A 28 -4.21 -9.60 -2.81
N GLU A 29 -4.30 -10.63 -3.64
CA GLU A 29 -4.38 -10.44 -5.08
C GLU A 29 -5.63 -9.63 -5.44
N LEU A 30 -5.49 -8.64 -6.33
CA LEU A 30 -6.56 -7.70 -6.68
C LEU A 30 -7.85 -8.40 -7.11
N LYS A 31 -7.71 -9.49 -7.89
CA LYS A 31 -8.85 -10.28 -8.36
C LYS A 31 -9.63 -10.87 -7.19
N ASP A 32 -8.92 -11.41 -6.20
CA ASP A 32 -9.53 -12.02 -5.02
C ASP A 32 -10.21 -10.95 -4.16
N ALA A 33 -9.58 -9.78 -3.99
CA ALA A 33 -10.16 -8.66 -3.26
C ALA A 33 -11.51 -8.21 -3.85
N ILE A 34 -11.60 -8.13 -5.19
CA ILE A 34 -12.85 -7.77 -5.89
C ILE A 34 -13.92 -8.83 -5.68
N LEU A 35 -13.57 -10.12 -5.85
CA LEU A 35 -14.51 -11.23 -5.76
C LEU A 35 -15.03 -11.46 -4.31
N GLN A 36 -14.18 -11.21 -3.31
CA GLN A 36 -14.52 -11.41 -1.91
C GLN A 36 -15.32 -10.23 -1.30
N ARG A 37 -15.37 -9.06 -1.96
CA ARG A 37 -16.09 -7.89 -1.45
C ARG A 37 -17.60 -8.16 -1.33
N ARG A 38 -18.15 -7.96 -0.14
CA ARG A 38 -19.60 -8.06 0.15
C ARG A 38 -20.15 -6.73 0.64
N SER A 39 -21.44 -6.48 0.36
CA SER A 39 -22.16 -5.39 1.00
C SER A 39 -22.52 -5.78 2.44
N VAL A 40 -21.72 -5.31 3.40
CA VAL A 40 -21.93 -5.47 4.85
C VAL A 40 -22.92 -4.42 5.35
N ARG A 41 -23.75 -4.75 6.34
CA ARG A 41 -24.79 -3.85 6.91
C ARG A 41 -24.75 -3.76 8.43
N SER A 42 -23.75 -4.38 9.06
CA SER A 42 -23.51 -4.33 10.50
C SER A 42 -22.03 -4.06 10.70
N TYR A 43 -21.71 -3.02 11.45
CA TYR A 43 -20.34 -2.54 11.68
C TYR A 43 -20.03 -2.56 13.18
N THR A 44 -18.75 -2.64 13.52
CA THR A 44 -18.28 -2.50 14.90
C THR A 44 -18.02 -1.02 15.21
N ASP A 45 -17.96 -0.66 16.49
CA ASP A 45 -17.58 0.69 16.95
C ASP A 45 -16.06 0.93 16.93
N ALA A 46 -15.29 0.06 16.27
CA ALA A 46 -13.84 0.18 16.22
C ALA A 46 -13.46 1.38 15.34
N PRO A 47 -12.66 2.34 15.85
CA PRO A 47 -12.26 3.50 15.07
C PRO A 47 -11.30 3.10 13.93
N ILE A 48 -11.40 3.82 12.82
CA ILE A 48 -10.48 3.70 11.67
C ILE A 48 -9.52 4.89 11.75
N SER A 49 -8.24 4.70 11.39
CA SER A 49 -7.28 5.80 11.39
C SER A 49 -7.59 6.81 10.28
N SER A 50 -7.34 8.09 10.56
CA SER A 50 -7.53 9.17 9.56
C SER A 50 -6.71 8.94 8.30
N GLU A 51 -5.47 8.46 8.43
CA GLU A 51 -4.61 8.09 7.31
C GLU A 51 -5.27 7.06 6.37
N THR A 52 -5.95 6.06 6.92
CA THR A 52 -6.65 5.07 6.10
C THR A 52 -7.79 5.71 5.32
N ILE A 53 -8.54 6.61 5.95
CA ILE A 53 -9.67 7.29 5.33
C ILE A 53 -9.18 8.23 4.22
N GLU A 54 -8.13 9.01 4.49
CA GLU A 54 -7.49 9.91 3.52
C GLU A 54 -6.99 9.14 2.30
N ALA A 55 -6.26 8.03 2.50
CA ALA A 55 -5.79 7.18 1.41
C ALA A 55 -6.95 6.64 0.55
N LEU A 56 -8.08 6.29 1.15
CA LEU A 56 -9.27 5.84 0.40
C LEU A 56 -9.89 6.97 -0.43
N VAL A 57 -9.98 8.18 0.12
CA VAL A 57 -10.51 9.35 -0.60
C VAL A 57 -9.57 9.74 -1.75
N GLU A 58 -8.25 9.72 -1.52
CA GLU A 58 -7.24 9.98 -2.56
C GLU A 58 -7.35 9.01 -3.74
N LEU A 59 -7.67 7.74 -3.48
CA LEU A 59 -7.92 6.76 -4.52
C LEU A 59 -9.26 7.03 -5.23
N ALA A 60 -10.30 7.41 -4.49
CA ALA A 60 -11.63 7.67 -5.05
C ALA A 60 -11.62 8.83 -6.07
N VAL A 61 -10.86 9.91 -5.80
CA VAL A 61 -10.77 11.07 -6.71
C VAL A 61 -10.05 10.78 -8.03
N LYS A 62 -9.36 9.64 -8.16
CA LYS A 62 -8.70 9.25 -9.42
C LYS A 62 -9.66 8.69 -10.46
N ALA A 63 -10.94 8.52 -10.11
CA ALA A 63 -11.95 8.09 -11.06
C ALA A 63 -12.10 9.08 -12.23
N PRO A 64 -12.24 8.60 -13.48
CA PRO A 64 -12.38 9.47 -14.65
C PRO A 64 -13.69 10.24 -14.59
N THR A 65 -13.68 11.49 -15.08
CA THR A 65 -14.85 12.38 -15.09
C THR A 65 -15.03 13.02 -16.44
N GLY A 66 -16.29 13.31 -16.79
CA GLY A 66 -16.61 14.08 -17.99
C GLY A 66 -15.91 15.43 -17.96
N SER A 67 -15.16 15.75 -19.00
CA SER A 67 -14.42 17.00 -19.15
C SER A 67 -13.42 17.32 -18.02
N GLY A 68 -13.04 16.32 -17.21
CA GLY A 68 -12.09 16.49 -16.11
C GLY A 68 -12.58 17.38 -14.96
N LEU A 69 -13.89 17.65 -14.86
CA LEU A 69 -14.45 18.59 -13.88
C LEU A 69 -14.33 18.12 -12.42
N GLN A 70 -14.14 16.82 -12.19
CA GLN A 70 -14.06 16.23 -10.85
C GLN A 70 -15.17 16.72 -9.89
N PRO A 71 -16.46 16.57 -10.25
CA PRO A 71 -17.58 17.08 -9.46
C PRO A 71 -17.90 16.19 -8.23
N TRP A 72 -16.87 15.74 -7.50
CA TRP A 72 -17.01 14.90 -6.32
C TRP A 72 -16.86 15.76 -5.07
N GLY A 73 -17.75 15.56 -4.10
CA GLY A 73 -17.61 16.08 -2.74
C GLY A 73 -17.74 14.94 -1.76
N PHE A 74 -16.80 14.81 -0.83
CA PHE A 74 -16.84 13.79 0.23
C PHE A 74 -17.08 14.50 1.56
N ALA A 75 -18.16 14.14 2.25
CA ALA A 75 -18.41 14.55 3.63
C ALA A 75 -18.04 13.39 4.56
N LEU A 76 -17.16 13.63 5.51
CA LEU A 76 -16.71 12.64 6.50
C LEU A 76 -17.39 12.99 7.83
N LEU A 77 -18.29 12.13 8.29
CA LEU A 77 -18.92 12.23 9.60
C LEU A 77 -18.32 11.15 10.49
N GLN A 78 -17.64 11.56 11.55
CA GLN A 78 -16.98 10.63 12.48
C GLN A 78 -17.66 10.63 13.85
N ASP A 79 -18.27 11.75 14.24
CA ASP A 79 -19.04 11.81 15.47
C ASP A 79 -20.49 11.42 15.21
N LYS A 80 -21.00 10.50 16.05
CA LYS A 80 -22.41 10.12 16.03
C LYS A 80 -23.32 11.30 16.37
N ALA A 81 -22.84 12.29 17.11
CA ALA A 81 -23.60 13.49 17.44
C ALA A 81 -23.80 14.44 16.23
N GLU A 82 -23.05 14.25 15.14
CA GLU A 82 -23.18 15.02 13.90
C GLU A 82 -24.23 14.45 12.92
N ILE A 83 -24.87 13.32 13.28
CA ILE A 83 -25.89 12.60 12.49
C ILE A 83 -27.27 12.73 13.16
#